data_AF-Q1ZXP0-F1
#
_entry.id   AF-Q1ZXP0-F1
#
_cell.length_a   1.000
_cell.length_b   1.000
_cell.length_c   1.000
_cell.angle_alpha   90.00
_cell.angle_beta   90.00
_cell.angle_gamma   90.00
#
_symmetry.space_group_name_H-M   'P 1'
#
loop_
_entity.id
_entity.type
_entity.pdbx_description
1 polymer ?
#
loop_
_entity_poly.entity_id
_entity_poly.type
_entity_poly.pdbx_seq_one_letter_code
_entity_poly.pdbx_strand_id
1 'polypeptide(L)'
;MNINLWQITFKKTMNSFFVKKIQVVYNKKVWDNYYQHWLKSNHSLEELFVFHGTSLNDPSLIYTNGLRAEKTQSGLYFAIKSESNGFTYKNTDCSQIFICRILIPRQNVSPRFHVIKNNDHHYPQYLISYNSKYRNSIML
;
A
#
# COMPACT_ATOMS: atom_id res chain seq x y z
N MET A 1 16.56 -12.40 10.18
CA MET A 1 15.29 -13.02 9.71
C MET A 1 14.58 -12.00 8.85
N ASN A 2 14.51 -12.19 7.52
CA ASN A 2 13.78 -11.27 6.63
C ASN A 2 12.28 -11.50 6.84
N ILE A 3 11.75 -10.87 7.88
CA ILE A 3 10.30 -10.77 8.07
C ILE A 3 9.78 -10.05 6.82
N ASN A 4 9.02 -10.78 6.02
CA ASN A 4 8.32 -10.23 4.88
C ASN A 4 7.28 -9.24 5.42
N LEU A 5 7.59 -7.94 5.42
CA LEU A 5 6.75 -6.89 6.01
C LEU A 5 5.32 -6.93 5.47
N TRP A 6 5.14 -7.34 4.21
CA TRP A 6 3.82 -7.60 3.63
C TRP A 6 3.00 -8.63 4.42
N GLN A 7 3.64 -9.69 4.96
CA GLN A 7 2.94 -10.70 5.77
C GLN A 7 2.45 -10.08 7.05
N ILE A 8 3.26 -9.25 7.70
CA ILE A 8 2.86 -8.56 8.92
C ILE A 8 1.66 -7.66 8.62
N THR A 9 1.75 -6.81 7.60
CA THR A 9 0.68 -5.86 7.30
C THR A 9 -0.59 -6.58 6.81
N PHE A 10 -0.49 -7.47 5.82
CA PHE A 10 -1.63 -8.21 5.25
C PHE A 10 -2.19 -9.26 6.21
N LYS A 11 -1.39 -10.20 6.73
CA LYS A 11 -1.93 -11.26 7.58
C LYS A 11 -2.47 -10.73 8.90
N LYS A 12 -1.97 -9.62 9.47
CA LYS A 12 -2.55 -9.09 10.71
C LYS A 12 -3.96 -8.49 10.51
N THR A 13 -4.28 -8.02 9.31
CA THR A 13 -5.49 -7.21 9.08
C THR A 13 -6.47 -7.85 8.09
N MET A 14 -5.98 -8.77 7.26
CA MET A 14 -6.68 -9.46 6.18
C MET A 14 -6.43 -10.99 6.22
N ASN A 15 -6.23 -11.57 7.42
CA ASN A 15 -5.96 -13.01 7.61
C ASN A 15 -7.01 -13.95 6.99
N SER A 16 -8.26 -13.51 6.89
CA SER A 16 -9.35 -14.34 6.38
C SER A 16 -9.26 -14.59 4.88
N PHE A 17 -8.42 -13.87 4.14
CA PHE A 17 -8.36 -13.95 2.68
C PHE A 17 -7.21 -14.82 2.18
N PHE A 18 -7.49 -15.63 1.17
CA PHE A 18 -6.47 -16.42 0.48
C PHE A 18 -5.66 -15.56 -0.49
N VAL A 19 -4.36 -15.41 -0.22
CA VAL A 19 -3.42 -14.71 -1.11
C VAL A 19 -3.04 -15.63 -2.28
N LYS A 20 -3.34 -15.19 -3.50
CA LYS A 20 -2.98 -15.90 -4.74
C LYS A 20 -1.58 -15.57 -5.22
N LYS A 21 -1.20 -14.29 -5.20
CA LYS A 21 0.05 -13.82 -5.76
C LYS A 21 0.54 -12.57 -5.04
N ILE A 22 1.86 -12.44 -4.96
CA ILE A 22 2.53 -11.28 -4.39
C ILE A 22 3.61 -10.87 -5.35
N GLN A 23 3.61 -9.60 -5.73
CA GLN A 23 4.59 -9.03 -6.62
C GLN A 23 5.34 -7.92 -5.89
N VAL A 24 6.66 -7.96 -5.96
CA VAL A 24 7.48 -6.80 -5.58
C VAL A 24 7.39 -5.79 -6.71
N VAL A 25 7.04 -4.56 -6.37
CA VAL A 25 7.08 -3.44 -7.31
C VAL A 25 8.49 -2.90 -7.29
N TYR A 26 9.13 -2.85 -8.46
CA TYR A 26 10.46 -2.26 -8.63
C TYR A 26 10.38 -1.08 -9.58
N ASN A 27 10.52 0.12 -9.03
CA ASN A 27 10.68 1.34 -9.82
C ASN A 27 11.81 2.16 -9.21
N LYS A 28 13.00 2.08 -9.83
CA LYS A 28 14.21 2.72 -9.33
C LYS A 28 14.05 4.22 -9.12
N LYS A 29 13.44 4.92 -10.09
CA LYS A 29 13.27 6.39 -10.01
C LYS A 29 12.39 6.79 -8.82
N VAL A 30 11.26 6.11 -8.64
CA VAL A 30 10.34 6.41 -7.53
C VAL A 30 10.98 6.03 -6.19
N TRP A 31 11.71 4.91 -6.14
CA TRP A 31 12.46 4.50 -4.95
C TRP A 31 13.53 5.52 -4.57
N ASP A 32 14.34 5.98 -5.54
CA ASP A 32 15.42 6.93 -5.28
C ASP A 32 14.84 8.25 -4.74
N ASN A 33 13.76 8.77 -5.32
CA ASN A 33 13.08 9.95 -4.80
C ASN A 33 12.58 9.78 -3.35
N TYR A 34 11.87 8.68 -3.09
CA TYR A 34 11.37 8.32 -1.76
C TYR A 34 12.51 8.23 -0.74
N TYR A 35 13.56 7.48 -1.08
CA TYR A 35 14.68 7.21 -0.19
C TYR A 35 15.50 8.48 0.09
N GLN A 36 15.74 9.30 -0.93
CA GLN A 36 16.41 10.59 -0.75
C GLN A 36 15.59 11.54 0.14
N HIS A 37 14.26 11.54 0.01
CA HIS A 37 13.40 12.33 0.89
C HIS A 37 13.47 11.82 2.34
N TRP A 38 13.43 10.50 2.54
CA TRP A 38 13.60 9.88 3.85
C TRP A 38 14.93 10.27 4.52
N LEU A 39 16.05 10.19 3.79
CA LEU A 39 17.36 10.62 4.30
C LEU A 39 17.39 12.11 4.65
N LYS A 40 16.87 12.99 3.77
CA LYS A 40 16.81 14.44 4.00
C LYS A 40 15.97 14.81 5.21
N SER A 41 14.97 14.00 5.56
CA SER A 41 14.16 14.22 6.76
C SER A 41 14.93 14.03 8.07
N ASN A 42 16.17 13.53 8.01
CA ASN A 42 17.00 13.22 9.17
C ASN A 42 16.24 12.36 10.22
N HIS A 43 15.46 11.39 9.73
CA HIS A 43 14.62 10.49 10.53
C HIS A 43 13.55 11.17 11.42
N SER A 44 13.21 12.43 11.15
CA SER A 44 12.06 13.10 11.79
C SER A 44 10.72 12.53 11.35
N LEU A 45 10.68 11.90 10.18
CA LEU A 45 9.52 11.18 9.66
C LEU A 45 9.55 9.71 10.08
N GLU A 46 8.37 9.18 10.32
CA GLU A 46 8.13 7.76 10.52
C GLU A 46 7.79 7.08 9.19
N GLU A 47 8.36 5.90 8.95
CA GLU A 47 8.02 5.05 7.81
C GLU A 47 6.96 4.03 8.24
N LEU A 48 5.78 4.07 7.61
CA LEU A 48 4.71 3.10 7.84
C LEU A 48 4.45 2.23 6.60
N PHE A 49 4.02 0.99 6.84
CA PHE A 49 3.53 0.07 5.81
C PHE A 49 2.01 0.03 5.83
N VAL A 50 1.39 0.52 4.77
CA VAL A 50 -0.04 0.82 4.69
C VAL A 50 -0.64 0.32 3.39
N PHE A 51 -1.96 0.12 3.37
CA PHE A 51 -2.68 -0.31 2.19
C PHE A 51 -3.07 0.85 1.29
N HIS A 52 -3.07 0.60 -0.02
CA HIS A 52 -3.67 1.49 -1.01
C HIS A 52 -4.46 0.67 -2.04
N GLY A 53 -5.74 1.01 -2.20
CA GLY A 53 -6.61 0.41 -3.22
C GLY A 53 -6.69 1.29 -4.47
N THR A 54 -6.71 0.67 -5.64
CA THR A 54 -6.70 1.36 -6.94
C THR A 54 -7.94 1.01 -7.77
N SER A 55 -9.12 0.99 -7.16
CA SER A 55 -10.39 0.48 -7.72
C SER A 55 -10.66 0.79 -9.20
N LEU A 56 -10.20 1.93 -9.70
CA LEU A 56 -10.44 2.42 -11.06
C LEU A 56 -9.30 2.17 -12.06
N ASN A 57 -8.09 1.84 -11.60
CA ASN A 57 -6.90 1.80 -12.45
C ASN A 57 -6.22 0.43 -12.40
N ASP A 58 -5.83 -0.06 -13.57
CA ASP A 58 -4.94 -1.22 -13.69
C ASP A 58 -3.66 -0.95 -12.88
N PRO A 59 -3.32 -1.83 -11.91
CA PRO A 59 -2.08 -1.75 -11.15
C PRO A 59 -0.82 -1.63 -12.01
N SER A 60 -0.81 -2.16 -13.23
CA SER A 60 0.33 -2.12 -14.16
C SER A 60 0.82 -0.69 -14.43
N LEU A 61 -0.08 0.30 -14.45
CA LEU A 61 0.23 1.71 -14.68
C LEU A 61 1.10 2.33 -13.57
N ILE A 62 1.02 1.76 -12.35
CA ILE A 62 1.76 2.24 -11.18
C ILE A 62 3.21 1.76 -11.21
N TYR A 63 3.51 0.65 -11.90
CA TYR A 63 4.88 0.15 -12.03
C TYR A 63 5.77 1.16 -12.76
N THR A 64 5.24 1.88 -13.74
CA THR A 64 6.01 2.84 -14.53
C THR A 64 6.14 4.20 -13.85
N ASN A 65 5.04 4.73 -13.29
CA ASN A 65 4.99 6.13 -12.85
C ASN A 65 4.88 6.31 -11.33
N GLY A 66 4.71 5.22 -10.58
CA GLY A 66 4.30 5.29 -9.17
C GLY A 66 2.83 5.72 -9.01
N LEU A 67 2.41 5.89 -7.76
CA LEU A 67 1.15 6.55 -7.44
C LEU A 67 1.35 8.06 -7.62
N ARG A 68 0.35 8.77 -8.17
CA ARG A 68 0.48 10.19 -8.53
C ARG A 68 -0.54 11.02 -7.75
N ALA A 69 -0.12 11.60 -6.64
CA ALA A 69 -0.99 12.39 -5.76
C ALA A 69 -1.57 13.63 -6.45
N GLU A 70 -0.83 14.22 -7.39
CA GLU A 70 -1.30 15.36 -8.19
C GLU A 70 -2.45 15.00 -9.14
N LYS A 71 -2.68 13.71 -9.40
CA LYS A 71 -3.84 13.24 -10.19
C LYS A 71 -5.11 13.12 -9.33
N THR A 72 -5.08 13.58 -8.09
CA THR A 72 -6.20 13.53 -7.16
C THR A 72 -6.42 14.91 -6.54
N GLN A 73 -7.67 15.32 -6.29
CA GLN A 73 -7.96 16.61 -5.66
C GLN A 73 -7.45 16.69 -4.21
N SER A 74 -7.53 15.58 -3.48
CA SER A 74 -7.29 15.57 -2.02
C SER A 74 -5.94 14.95 -1.64
N GLY A 75 -5.25 14.29 -2.56
CA GLY A 75 -4.11 13.42 -2.28
C GLY A 75 -4.49 11.94 -2.30
N LEU A 76 -3.49 11.10 -2.07
CA LEU A 76 -3.64 9.65 -2.03
C LEU A 76 -4.02 9.21 -0.62
N TYR A 77 -5.06 8.39 -0.52
CA TYR A 77 -5.49 7.79 0.74
C TYR A 77 -4.80 6.46 0.97
N PHE A 78 -4.30 6.26 2.19
CA PHE A 78 -3.68 5.02 2.63
C PHE A 78 -4.32 4.56 3.92
N ALA A 79 -4.73 3.28 4.01
CA ALA A 79 -5.31 2.73 5.24
C ALA A 79 -4.30 1.90 6.02
N ILE A 80 -4.38 1.98 7.35
CA ILE A 80 -3.55 1.18 8.26
C ILE A 80 -4.04 -0.27 8.32
N LYS A 81 -5.36 -0.50 8.17
CA LYS A 81 -5.96 -1.83 8.20
C LYS A 81 -6.76 -2.10 6.93
N SER A 82 -7.64 -3.09 7.01
CA SER A 82 -8.40 -3.62 5.90
C SER A 82 -9.48 -2.68 5.37
N GLU A 83 -9.57 -1.43 5.84
CA GLU A 83 -10.52 -0.43 5.33
C GLU A 83 -10.32 -0.16 3.82
N SER A 84 -9.09 -0.34 3.30
CA SER A 84 -8.81 -0.24 1.86
C SER A 84 -9.41 -1.38 1.02
N ASN A 85 -9.94 -2.45 1.63
CA ASN A 85 -10.51 -3.60 0.91
C ASN A 85 -11.65 -3.18 -0.04
N GLY A 86 -12.46 -2.20 0.38
CA GLY A 86 -13.55 -1.64 -0.43
C GLY A 86 -13.10 -0.88 -1.68
N PHE A 87 -11.82 -0.49 -1.73
CA PHE A 87 -11.23 0.31 -2.81
C PHE A 87 -10.26 -0.50 -3.67
N THR A 88 -10.28 -1.84 -3.55
CA THR A 88 -9.39 -2.69 -4.34
C THR A 88 -9.76 -2.72 -5.81
N TYR A 89 -8.73 -2.84 -6.64
CA TYR A 89 -8.92 -3.18 -8.04
C TYR A 89 -9.40 -4.62 -8.14
N LYS A 90 -10.41 -4.88 -8.96
CA LYS A 90 -10.98 -6.22 -9.15
C LYS A 90 -10.85 -6.58 -10.62
N ASN A 91 -10.19 -7.69 -10.90
CA ASN A 91 -10.29 -8.37 -12.19
C ASN A 91 -11.22 -9.59 -12.04
N THR A 92 -11.37 -10.37 -13.12
CA THR A 92 -12.23 -11.56 -13.14
C THR A 92 -11.87 -12.59 -12.06
N ASP A 93 -10.59 -12.66 -11.67
CA ASP A 93 -10.09 -13.78 -10.85
C ASP A 93 -9.79 -13.40 -9.40
N CYS A 94 -9.52 -12.13 -9.11
CA CYS A 94 -9.04 -11.69 -7.82
C CYS A 94 -9.24 -10.20 -7.54
N SER A 95 -9.11 -9.86 -6.26
CA SER A 95 -8.92 -8.50 -5.79
C SER A 95 -7.42 -8.20 -5.67
N GLN A 96 -7.04 -6.97 -5.99
CA GLN A 96 -5.66 -6.50 -5.93
C GLN A 96 -5.55 -5.24 -5.07
N ILE A 97 -4.53 -5.22 -4.22
CA ILE A 97 -4.24 -4.11 -3.31
C ILE A 97 -2.74 -3.88 -3.20
N PHE A 98 -2.33 -2.63 -3.09
CA PHE A 98 -0.94 -2.30 -2.80
C PHE A 98 -0.68 -2.29 -1.30
N ILE A 99 0.53 -2.70 -0.94
CA ILE A 99 1.18 -2.29 0.30
C ILE A 99 2.25 -1.28 -0.07
N CYS A 100 2.09 -0.08 0.49
CA CYS A 100 2.95 1.06 0.26
C CYS A 100 3.75 1.36 1.52
N ARG A 101 4.96 1.88 1.33
CA ARG A 101 5.67 2.64 2.35
C ARG A 101 5.17 4.08 2.29
N ILE A 102 4.94 4.71 3.44
CA ILE A 102 4.64 6.15 3.52
C ILE A 102 5.50 6.81 4.59
N LEU A 103 5.87 8.07 4.35
CA LEU A 103 6.59 8.94 5.28
C LEU A 103 5.65 9.98 5.86
N ILE A 104 5.59 10.03 7.19
CA ILE A 104 4.67 10.91 7.93
C ILE A 104 5.32 11.41 9.21
N PRO A 105 5.06 12.66 9.63
CA PRO A 105 5.48 13.13 10.95
C PRO A 105 4.88 12.25 12.05
N ARG A 106 5.67 11.84 13.04
CA ARG A 106 5.23 10.96 14.14
C ARG A 106 3.94 11.46 14.82
N GLN A 107 3.84 12.76 15.04
CA GLN A 107 2.65 13.39 15.64
C GLN A 107 1.38 13.33 14.78
N ASN A 108 1.50 13.00 13.49
CA ASN A 108 0.39 12.92 12.54
C ASN A 108 -0.01 11.46 12.25
N VAL A 109 0.47 10.50 13.04
CA VAL A 109 0.11 9.09 12.84
C VAL A 109 -1.34 8.86 13.28
N SER A 110 -2.26 8.87 12.31
CA SER A 110 -3.63 8.41 12.44
C SER A 110 -3.72 6.88 12.59
N PRO A 111 -4.64 6.35 13.42
CA PRO A 111 -4.83 4.91 13.58
C PRO A 111 -5.60 4.25 12.41
N ARG A 112 -6.13 5.04 11.47
CA ARG A 112 -7.02 4.56 10.40
C ARG A 112 -6.49 4.85 9.02
N PHE A 113 -6.30 6.12 8.69
CA PHE A 113 -5.95 6.54 7.36
C PHE A 113 -5.02 7.75 7.35
N HIS A 114 -4.22 7.85 6.30
CA HIS A 114 -3.38 9.00 6.00
C HIS A 114 -3.67 9.48 4.58
N VAL A 115 -3.54 10.80 4.39
CA VAL A 115 -3.62 11.43 3.08
C VAL A 115 -2.27 12.02 2.75
N ILE A 116 -1.64 11.52 1.69
CA ILE A 116 -0.33 12.00 1.23
C ILE A 116 -0.51 12.79 -0.06
N LYS A 117 -0.02 14.03 -0.06
CA LYS A 117 -0.08 14.94 -1.22
C LYS A 117 1.25 15.03 -1.99
N ASN A 118 2.36 14.65 -1.36
CA ASN A 118 3.68 14.67 -1.98
C ASN A 118 4.07 13.28 -2.48
N ASN A 119 4.47 13.17 -3.75
CA ASN A 119 4.88 11.90 -4.34
C ASN A 119 6.15 11.30 -3.73
N ASP A 120 7.01 12.14 -3.14
CA ASP A 120 8.24 11.67 -2.52
C ASP A 120 8.01 11.07 -1.12
N HIS A 121 6.78 11.15 -0.59
CA HIS A 121 6.42 10.62 0.73
C HIS A 121 5.81 9.22 0.67
N HIS A 122 5.76 8.58 -0.51
CA HIS A 122 5.24 7.22 -0.61
C HIS A 122 5.96 6.39 -1.67
N TYR A 123 5.93 5.07 -1.48
CA TYR A 123 6.46 4.11 -2.43
C TYR A 123 5.59 2.85 -2.45
N PRO A 124 4.97 2.47 -3.60
CA PRO A 124 4.30 1.18 -3.71
C PRO A 124 5.35 0.07 -3.69
N GLN A 125 5.33 -0.78 -2.66
CA GLN A 125 6.35 -1.82 -2.45
C GLN A 125 5.88 -3.19 -2.93
N TYR A 126 4.62 -3.52 -2.67
CA TYR A 126 4.04 -4.81 -3.03
C TYR A 126 2.68 -4.62 -3.67
N LEU A 127 2.36 -5.46 -4.66
CA LEU A 127 1.01 -5.71 -5.12
C LEU A 127 0.58 -7.10 -4.67
N ILE A 128 -0.50 -7.17 -3.90
CA ILE A 128 -1.07 -8.43 -3.40
C ILE A 128 -2.34 -8.72 -4.18
N SER A 129 -2.40 -9.90 -4.78
CA SER A 129 -3.59 -10.45 -5.41
C SER A 129 -4.18 -11.52 -4.49
N TYR A 130 -5.45 -11.39 -4.12
CA TYR A 130 -6.12 -12.28 -3.18
C TYR A 130 -7.57 -12.53 -3.59
N ASN A 131 -8.16 -13.61 -3.08
CA ASN A 131 -9.53 -13.95 -3.37
C ASN A 131 -10.47 -13.28 -2.36
N SER A 132 -11.26 -12.30 -2.81
CA SER A 132 -12.23 -11.61 -1.95
C SER A 132 -13.51 -12.41 -1.70
N LYS A 133 -13.80 -13.43 -2.51
CA LYS A 133 -15.01 -14.27 -2.34
C LYS A 133 -14.85 -15.34 -1.26
N TYR A 134 -13.61 -15.77 -0.99
CA TYR A 134 -13.34 -16.80 0.01
C TYR A 134 -12.74 -16.11 1.24
N ARG A 135 -13.63 -15.60 2.11
CA ARG A 135 -13.26 -15.51 3.52
C ARG A 135 -13.19 -16.94 4.02
N ASN A 136 -12.10 -17.35 4.65
CA ASN A 136 -11.99 -18.65 5.31
C ASN A 136 -13.27 -18.88 6.14
N SER A 137 -14.14 -19.76 5.65
CA SER A 137 -15.39 -20.17 6.31
C SER A 137 -15.10 -21.20 7.40
N ILE A 138 -13.93 -21.13 8.03
CA ILE A 138 -13.49 -22.06 9.06
C ILE A 138 -12.95 -21.24 10.23
N MET A 139 -13.88 -20.78 11.06
CA MET A 139 -13.70 -20.60 12.51
C MET A 139 -15.06 -20.88 13.15
N LEU A 140 -15.39 -22.17 13.25
CA LEU A 140 -16.23 -22.73 14.30
C LEU A 140 -15.44 -23.87 14.93
#